data_AF-A0A3D2F514-F1
#
_entry.id   AF-A0A3D2F514-F1
#
_cell.length_a   1.000
_cell.length_b   1.000
_cell.length_c   1.000
_cell.angle_alpha   90.00
_cell.angle_beta   90.00
_cell.angle_gamma   90.00
#
_symmetry.space_group_name_H-M   'P 1'
#
loop_
_entity.id
_entity.type
_entity.pdbx_description
1 polymer ?
#
loop_
_entity_poly.entity_id
_entity_poly.type
_entity_poly.pdbx_seq_one_letter_code
_entity_poly.pdbx_strand_id
1 'polypeptide(L)'
;LFAVVNPPTTIYMSQESRRLGGVDHEWVSIEEIAPVMARSVVAAEDANFCQHWGFDLKAIKVAIAAGGHTGASTISQQTVKNVFLWH
;
A
#
# COMPACT_ATOMS: atom_id res chain seq x y z
N LEU A 1 15.75 8.07 -6.53
CA LEU A 1 15.12 9.29 -5.98
C LEU A 1 14.30 8.97 -4.72
N PHE A 2 13.19 8.21 -4.83
CA PHE A 2 12.32 7.91 -3.68
C PHE A 2 12.87 6.92 -2.64
N ALA A 3 14.04 6.33 -2.90
CA ALA A 3 14.76 5.55 -1.89
C ALA A 3 15.37 6.41 -0.76
N VAL A 4 15.42 7.75 -0.96
CA VAL A 4 16.10 8.68 -0.04
C VAL A 4 15.25 9.93 0.24
N VAL A 5 14.34 10.27 -0.67
CA VAL A 5 13.46 11.45 -0.53
C VAL A 5 12.02 10.98 -0.57
N ASN A 6 11.24 11.29 0.45
CA ASN A 6 9.82 10.96 0.44
C ASN A 6 9.08 11.77 -0.65
N PRO A 7 8.13 11.18 -1.39
CA PRO A 7 7.35 11.94 -2.37
C PRO A 7 6.52 13.02 -1.64
N PRO A 8 6.67 14.32 -1.98
CA PRO A 8 5.92 15.38 -1.29
C PRO A 8 4.43 15.35 -1.64
N THR A 9 4.08 14.84 -2.83
CA THR A 9 2.73 14.60 -3.29
C THR A 9 2.75 13.53 -4.38
N THR A 10 1.60 12.95 -4.68
CA THR A 10 1.43 12.01 -5.79
C THR A 10 0.19 12.36 -6.62
N ILE A 11 0.06 11.79 -7.82
CA ILE A 11 -1.11 12.06 -8.68
C ILE A 11 -2.41 11.66 -7.96
N TYR A 12 -2.40 10.55 -7.22
CA TYR A 12 -3.56 10.16 -6.41
C TYR A 12 -3.84 11.08 -5.25
N MET A 13 -2.82 11.54 -4.52
CA MET A 13 -3.04 12.55 -3.47
C MET A 13 -3.66 13.83 -4.06
N SER A 14 -3.26 14.22 -5.28
CA SER A 14 -3.84 15.36 -6.01
C SER A 14 -5.28 15.12 -6.44
N GLN A 15 -5.58 13.95 -7.00
CA GLN A 15 -6.95 13.54 -7.36
C GLN A 15 -7.86 13.50 -6.13
N GLU A 16 -7.37 12.92 -5.04
CA GLU A 16 -8.11 12.76 -3.80
C GLU A 16 -8.31 14.09 -3.09
N SER A 17 -7.31 14.97 -3.11
CA SER A 17 -7.42 16.35 -2.62
C SER A 17 -8.51 17.13 -3.35
N ARG A 18 -8.62 16.98 -4.69
CA ARG A 18 -9.73 17.56 -5.46
C ARG A 18 -11.09 16.96 -5.09
N ARG A 19 -11.14 15.67 -4.77
CA ARG A 19 -12.37 14.96 -4.41
C ARG A 19 -12.87 15.28 -3.00
N LEU A 20 -11.96 15.38 -2.04
CA LEU A 20 -12.25 15.56 -0.62
C LEU A 20 -12.16 17.01 -0.13
N GLY A 21 -11.67 17.93 -0.96
CA GLY A 21 -11.41 19.33 -0.57
C GLY A 21 -10.09 19.52 0.18
N GLY A 22 -9.20 18.54 0.13
CA GLY A 22 -7.89 18.52 0.77
C GLY A 22 -7.46 17.11 1.16
N VAL A 23 -6.15 16.90 1.30
CA VAL A 23 -5.58 15.70 1.94
C VAL A 23 -4.60 16.20 2.99
N ASP A 24 -4.84 15.84 4.25
CA ASP A 24 -3.87 16.03 5.32
C ASP A 24 -2.89 14.87 5.33
N HIS A 25 -1.60 15.18 5.35
CA HIS A 25 -0.55 14.20 5.18
C HIS A 25 0.74 14.66 5.85
N GLU A 26 1.26 13.81 6.72
CA GLU A 26 2.55 13.98 7.40
C GLU A 26 3.39 12.71 7.23
N TRP A 27 4.66 12.88 6.86
CA TRP A 27 5.61 11.77 6.81
C TRP A 27 6.10 11.46 8.23
N VAL A 28 5.89 10.22 8.66
CA VAL A 28 6.32 9.72 9.96
C VAL A 28 7.25 8.52 9.76
N SER A 29 8.34 8.45 10.52
CA SER A 29 9.24 7.29 10.46
C SER A 29 8.56 6.05 11.05
N ILE A 30 8.91 4.86 10.58
CA ILE A 30 8.27 3.62 11.07
C ILE A 30 8.58 3.38 12.56
N GLU A 31 9.71 3.91 13.04
CA GLU A 31 10.15 3.87 14.43
C GLU A 31 9.26 4.70 15.37
N GLU A 32 8.62 5.76 14.85
CA GLU A 32 7.67 6.60 15.58
C GLU A 32 6.24 6.04 15.56
N ILE A 33 5.97 5.04 14.72
CA ILE A 33 4.68 4.38 14.63
C ILE A 33 4.60 3.28 15.70
N ALA A 34 3.51 3.29 16.47
CA ALA A 34 3.25 2.24 17.45
C ALA A 34 3.31 0.85 16.78
N PRO A 35 4.11 -0.11 17.28
CA PRO A 35 4.29 -1.40 16.61
C PRO A 35 2.99 -2.19 16.38
N VAL A 36 1.98 -1.96 17.23
CA VAL A 36 0.65 -2.54 17.05
C VAL A 36 -0.05 -2.00 15.81
N MET A 37 0.07 -0.71 15.50
CA MET A 37 -0.51 -0.10 14.30
C MET A 37 0.09 -0.76 13.06
N ALA A 38 1.43 -0.81 12.98
CA ALA A 38 2.13 -1.41 11.84
C ALA A 38 1.71 -2.88 11.64
N ARG A 39 1.62 -3.66 12.72
CA ARG A 39 1.13 -5.05 12.67
C ARG A 39 -0.34 -5.15 12.26
N SER A 40 -1.20 -4.23 12.70
CA SER A 40 -2.61 -4.22 12.30
C SER A 40 -2.78 -3.99 10.81
N VAL A 41 -2.02 -3.06 10.22
CA VAL A 41 -2.04 -2.81 8.77
C VAL A 41 -1.53 -4.03 8.00
N VAL A 42 -0.39 -4.60 8.41
CA VAL A 42 0.14 -5.82 7.78
C VAL A 42 -0.88 -6.96 7.89
N ALA A 43 -1.49 -7.20 9.05
CA ALA A 43 -2.47 -8.27 9.21
C ALA A 43 -3.74 -8.06 8.35
N ALA A 44 -4.18 -6.82 8.18
CA ALA A 44 -5.39 -6.49 7.42
C ALA A 44 -5.16 -6.51 5.90
N GLU A 45 -4.05 -5.97 5.43
CA GLU A 45 -3.79 -5.74 4.00
C GLU A 45 -2.92 -6.83 3.38
N ASP A 46 -1.99 -7.42 4.14
CA ASP A 46 -0.95 -8.30 3.62
C ASP A 46 -0.33 -9.18 4.71
N ALA A 47 -1.10 -10.18 5.19
CA ALA A 47 -0.71 -10.98 6.34
C ALA A 47 0.61 -11.76 6.16
N ASN A 48 1.05 -11.97 4.92
CA ASN A 48 2.30 -12.66 4.58
C ASN A 48 3.40 -11.70 4.12
N PHE A 49 3.29 -10.39 4.39
CA PHE A 49 4.20 -9.35 3.88
C PHE A 49 5.69 -9.72 3.98
N CYS A 50 6.12 -10.22 5.14
CA CYS A 50 7.52 -10.58 5.40
C CYS A 50 7.97 -11.90 4.74
N GLN A 51 7.05 -12.66 4.14
CA GLN A 51 7.30 -13.98 3.57
C GLN A 51 7.41 -13.96 2.04
N HIS A 52 7.28 -12.78 1.42
CA HIS A 52 7.30 -12.64 -0.03
C HIS A 52 8.14 -11.46 -0.50
N TRP A 53 8.43 -11.43 -1.80
CA TRP A 53 9.27 -10.41 -2.44
C TRP A 53 8.44 -9.40 -3.27
N GLY A 54 7.24 -9.08 -2.79
CA GLY A 54 6.32 -8.11 -3.41
C GLY A 54 5.10 -8.75 -4.10
N PHE A 55 5.07 -10.07 -4.25
CA PHE A 55 3.91 -10.81 -4.75
C PHE A 55 3.64 -12.04 -3.87
N ASP A 56 2.46 -12.12 -3.27
CA ASP A 56 2.01 -13.34 -2.59
C ASP A 56 1.41 -14.31 -3.61
N LEU A 57 2.26 -15.19 -4.16
CA LEU A 57 1.83 -16.20 -5.13
C LEU A 57 0.79 -17.18 -4.56
N LYS A 58 0.77 -17.39 -3.24
CA LYS A 58 -0.22 -18.26 -2.60
C LYS A 58 -1.57 -17.55 -2.55
N ALA A 59 -1.61 -16.29 -2.12
CA ALA A 59 -2.82 -15.48 -2.11
C ALA A 59 -3.39 -15.29 -3.53
N ILE A 60 -2.54 -15.02 -4.52
CA ILE A 60 -2.96 -14.88 -5.93
C ILE A 60 -3.62 -16.16 -6.43
N LYS A 61 -3.02 -17.34 -6.18
CA LYS A 61 -3.62 -18.63 -6.57
C LYS A 61 -4.99 -18.84 -5.92
N VAL A 62 -5.12 -18.52 -4.64
CA VAL A 62 -6.39 -18.62 -3.91
C VAL A 62 -7.43 -17.66 -4.49
N ALA A 63 -7.06 -16.41 -4.75
CA ALA A 63 -7.95 -15.41 -5.34
C ALA A 63 -8.44 -15.83 -6.73
N ILE A 64 -7.55 -16.35 -7.58
CA ILE A 64 -7.91 -16.90 -8.90
C ILE A 64 -8.88 -18.08 -8.76
N ALA A 65 -8.59 -19.01 -7.85
CA ALA A 65 -9.48 -20.16 -7.59
C ALA A 65 -10.85 -19.72 -7.06
N ALA A 66 -10.92 -18.59 -6.34
CA ALA A 66 -12.15 -17.97 -5.86
C ALA A 66 -12.85 -17.07 -6.91
N GLY A 67 -12.44 -17.14 -8.19
CA GLY A 67 -13.06 -16.39 -9.28
C GLY A 67 -12.49 -14.99 -9.52
N GLY A 68 -11.34 -14.65 -8.91
CA GLY A 68 -10.61 -13.41 -9.17
C GLY A 68 -11.21 -12.15 -8.56
N HIS A 69 -12.33 -12.27 -7.84
CA HIS A 69 -12.98 -11.14 -7.18
C HIS A 69 -12.40 -10.81 -5.79
N THR A 70 -11.58 -11.71 -5.24
CA THR A 70 -10.95 -11.50 -3.93
C THR A 70 -9.62 -10.78 -4.09
N GLY A 71 -9.32 -9.83 -3.22
CA GLY A 71 -8.05 -9.11 -3.21
C GLY A 71 -6.87 -10.03 -2.88
N ALA A 72 -5.77 -9.87 -3.61
CA ALA A 72 -4.48 -10.52 -3.36
C ALA A 72 -3.30 -9.55 -3.53
N SER A 73 -3.60 -8.24 -3.54
CA SER A 73 -2.59 -7.19 -3.73
C SER A 73 -1.77 -7.01 -2.46
N THR A 74 -0.45 -7.04 -2.58
CA THR A 74 0.48 -6.80 -1.47
C THR A 74 0.63 -5.32 -1.15
N ILE A 75 1.15 -4.99 0.04
CA ILE A 75 1.51 -3.60 0.39
C ILE A 75 2.49 -3.02 -0.64
N SER A 76 3.44 -3.81 -1.14
CA SER A 76 4.38 -3.36 -2.18
C SER A 76 3.67 -2.97 -3.48
N GLN A 77 2.70 -3.77 -3.94
CA GLN A 77 1.91 -3.44 -5.12
C GLN A 77 1.03 -2.20 -4.90
N GLN A 78 0.41 -2.09 -3.72
CA GLN A 78 -0.36 -0.92 -3.34
C GLN A 78 0.50 0.34 -3.34
N THR A 79 1.73 0.29 -2.81
CA THR A 79 2.69 1.40 -2.86
C THR A 79 3.07 1.76 -4.29
N VAL A 80 3.36 0.80 -5.17
CA VAL A 80 3.68 1.10 -6.57
C VAL A 80 2.50 1.74 -7.30
N LYS A 81 1.29 1.21 -7.09
CA LYS A 81 0.06 1.84 -7.59
C LYS A 81 -0.02 3.27 -7.07
N ASN A 82 0.15 3.42 -5.76
CA ASN A 82 0.03 4.65 -5.00
C ASN A 82 1.23 5.61 -5.10
N VAL A 83 2.21 5.35 -5.95
CA VAL A 83 3.30 6.30 -6.23
C VAL A 83 3.44 6.56 -7.73
N PHE A 84 3.21 5.56 -8.58
CA PHE A 84 3.59 5.64 -10.00
C PHE A 84 2.46 5.40 -10.99
N LEU A 85 1.43 4.62 -10.66
CA LEU A 85 0.48 4.12 -11.67
C LEU A 85 -0.88 4.82 -11.55
N TRP A 86 -1.03 5.88 -12.32
CA TRP A 86 -2.20 6.77 -12.30
C TRP A 86 -2.49 7.28 -13.71
N HIS A 87 -3.60 6.82 -14.28
CA HIS A 87 -4.15 7.25 -15.56
C HIS A 87 -5.65 7.46 -15.39
#